data_AF-A0A0F6YG03-F1
#
_entry.id   AF-A0A0F6YG03-F1
#
_cell.length_a   1.000
_cell.length_b   1.000
_cell.length_c   1.000
_cell.angle_alpha   90.00
_cell.angle_beta   90.00
_cell.angle_gamma   90.00
#
_symmetry.space_group_name_H-M   'P 1'
#
loop_
_entity.id
_entity.type
_entity.pdbx_description
1 polymer ?
#
loop_
_entity_poly.entity_id
_entity_poly.type
_entity_poly.pdbx_seq_one_letter_code
_entity_poly.pdbx_strand_id
1 'polypeptide(L)'
;MGRETLGVVVARFQSPELHDGHRHLLDVVESRHPRLLVVLGTARTYVPTSKNPLDFATRREMVRGRYPLALVAELPDCRGDAMWSRALDAIVAEHAPAGDAVLYGSRDSFLRSYSGEHRCEEIDPIEDHTATALRLEAVTRPATTDDFRRGVIYAATTRPPVVYQTVDVAITDDRRRRVLFAKKREDAGALRFLGGFVLPGDDSLEAAARREAIAESGGLEIGDATYLGSTRVDDWRYRGGADRITTALFVAPYLLGRATGADDVDENEWVSELDVTSGAIAARLVPEHRRLGEMLAAHLRARR
;
A
#
# COMPACT_ATOMS: atom_id res chain seq x y z
N MET A 1 -46.43 -6.67 21.28
CA MET A 1 -45.22 -6.54 20.46
C MET A 1 -44.08 -6.20 21.41
N GLY A 2 -43.10 -7.09 21.55
CA GLY A 2 -41.94 -6.83 22.41
C GLY A 2 -41.20 -5.59 21.90
N ARG A 3 -40.80 -4.71 22.80
CA ARG A 3 -40.07 -3.49 22.45
C ARG A 3 -38.66 -3.91 22.06
N GLU A 4 -38.25 -3.67 20.81
CA GLU A 4 -36.92 -3.98 20.29
C GLU A 4 -35.84 -3.45 21.25
N THR A 5 -35.12 -4.38 21.92
CA THR A 5 -34.24 -4.02 23.04
C THR A 5 -32.83 -3.63 22.62
N LEU A 6 -32.41 -3.96 21.39
CA LEU A 6 -31.05 -3.71 20.90
C LEU A 6 -31.04 -2.71 19.73
N GLY A 7 -30.32 -1.61 19.90
CA GLY A 7 -29.94 -0.73 18.80
C GLY A 7 -28.56 -1.12 18.25
N VAL A 8 -28.44 -1.29 16.93
CA VAL A 8 -27.20 -1.69 16.26
C VAL A 8 -26.71 -0.56 15.37
N VAL A 9 -25.47 -0.11 15.56
CA VAL A 9 -24.80 0.85 14.67
C VAL A 9 -23.64 0.17 13.98
N VAL A 10 -23.60 0.23 12.65
CA VAL A 10 -22.46 -0.28 11.87
C VAL A 10 -21.65 0.87 11.32
N ALA A 11 -20.35 0.91 11.64
CA ALA A 11 -19.49 2.00 11.23
C ALA A 11 -18.02 1.57 11.12
N ARG A 12 -17.19 2.41 10.49
CA ARG A 12 -15.73 2.21 10.43
C ARG A 12 -14.96 2.98 11.50
N PHE A 13 -15.40 4.18 11.86
CA PHE A 13 -14.75 5.07 12.84
C PHE A 13 -13.23 5.20 12.65
N GLN A 14 -12.81 5.59 11.45
CA GLN A 14 -11.40 5.73 11.03
C GLN A 14 -10.93 7.19 11.13
N SER A 15 -11.19 7.83 12.27
CA SER A 15 -10.78 9.20 12.63
C SER A 15 -10.06 9.19 13.99
N PRO A 16 -9.25 10.22 14.31
CA PRO A 16 -8.54 10.28 15.59
C PRO A 16 -9.46 10.21 16.82
N GLU A 17 -10.72 10.63 16.66
CA GLU A 17 -11.75 10.57 17.68
C GLU A 17 -13.13 10.27 17.07
N LEU A 18 -14.12 9.97 17.91
CA LEU A 18 -15.52 10.01 17.53
C LEU A 18 -15.97 11.46 17.38
N HIS A 19 -15.93 11.99 16.16
CA HIS A 19 -16.42 13.34 15.84
C HIS A 19 -17.92 13.48 16.08
N ASP A 20 -18.44 14.71 16.03
CA ASP A 20 -19.83 15.02 16.38
C ASP A 20 -20.87 14.19 15.61
N GLY A 21 -20.71 14.02 14.30
CA GLY A 21 -21.60 13.14 13.52
C GLY A 21 -21.64 11.68 14.01
N HIS A 22 -20.52 11.11 14.45
CA HIS A 22 -20.49 9.77 15.03
C HIS A 22 -21.21 9.75 16.39
N ARG A 23 -20.96 10.77 17.23
CA ARG A 23 -21.58 10.89 18.55
C ARG A 23 -23.09 11.05 18.43
N HIS A 24 -23.56 11.91 17.54
CA HIS A 24 -24.99 12.11 17.30
C HIS A 24 -25.72 10.80 16.97
N LEU A 25 -25.18 10.02 16.03
CA LEU A 25 -25.73 8.71 15.67
C LEU A 25 -25.79 7.78 16.89
N LEU A 26 -24.69 7.65 17.64
CA LEU A 26 -24.63 6.76 18.80
C LEU A 26 -25.55 7.23 19.95
N ASP A 27 -25.60 8.53 20.24
CA ASP A 27 -26.42 9.13 21.29
C ASP A 27 -27.92 8.92 21.00
N VAL A 28 -28.34 9.10 19.74
CA VAL A 28 -29.74 8.84 19.34
C VAL A 28 -30.10 7.38 19.56
N VAL A 29 -29.24 6.44 19.17
CA VAL A 29 -29.52 5.01 19.33
C VAL A 29 -29.52 4.58 20.79
N GLU A 30 -28.57 5.06 21.59
CA GLU A 30 -28.50 4.80 23.04
C GLU A 30 -29.75 5.36 23.78
N SER A 31 -30.30 6.49 23.32
CA SER A 31 -31.52 7.05 23.91
C SER A 31 -32.79 6.24 23.60
N ARG A 32 -32.80 5.51 22.47
CA ARG A 32 -33.96 4.74 21.98
C ARG A 32 -33.99 3.31 22.52
N HIS A 33 -32.82 2.72 22.77
CA HIS A 33 -32.68 1.31 23.14
C HIS A 33 -31.92 1.14 24.46
N PRO A 34 -32.34 0.20 25.32
CA PRO A 34 -31.63 -0.07 26.58
C PRO A 34 -30.24 -0.67 26.36
N ARG A 35 -29.94 -1.19 25.17
CA ARG A 35 -28.65 -1.77 24.81
C ARG A 35 -28.20 -1.24 23.44
N LEU A 36 -26.91 -0.92 23.34
CA LEU A 36 -26.25 -0.48 22.12
C LEU A 36 -25.19 -1.50 21.70
N LEU A 37 -25.26 -1.97 20.45
CA LEU A 37 -24.21 -2.74 19.79
C LEU A 37 -23.58 -1.90 18.68
N VAL A 38 -22.28 -1.68 18.77
CA VAL A 38 -21.48 -1.03 17.73
C VAL A 38 -20.69 -2.09 16.98
N VAL A 39 -21.03 -2.30 15.71
CA VAL A 39 -20.32 -3.22 14.83
C VAL A 39 -19.31 -2.44 14.01
N LEU A 40 -18.02 -2.71 14.24
CA LEU A 40 -16.92 -2.03 13.59
C LEU A 40 -16.46 -2.79 12.35
N GLY A 41 -16.67 -2.19 11.18
CA GLY A 41 -16.15 -2.72 9.92
C GLY A 41 -14.62 -2.75 9.89
N THR A 42 -14.01 -3.86 9.47
CA THR A 42 -12.55 -3.99 9.33
C THR A 42 -12.13 -4.34 7.90
N ALA A 43 -11.18 -3.59 7.35
CA ALA A 43 -10.60 -3.92 6.06
C ALA A 43 -9.75 -5.20 6.17
N ARG A 44 -9.86 -6.09 5.17
CA ARG A 44 -9.00 -7.29 5.07
C ARG A 44 -7.63 -7.01 4.44
N THR A 45 -7.11 -5.79 4.61
CA THR A 45 -5.78 -5.43 4.12
C THR A 45 -4.72 -5.98 5.05
N TYR A 46 -3.59 -6.45 4.49
CA TYR A 46 -2.46 -6.96 5.30
C TYR A 46 -1.82 -5.88 6.19
N VAL A 47 -1.99 -4.61 5.83
CA VAL A 47 -1.46 -3.46 6.56
C VAL A 47 -2.52 -2.36 6.65
N PRO A 48 -2.44 -1.46 7.65
CA PRO A 48 -3.25 -0.25 7.70
C PRO A 48 -3.09 0.59 6.43
N THR A 49 -4.16 1.30 6.04
CA THR A 49 -4.19 2.16 4.85
C THR A 49 -4.57 3.59 5.21
N SER A 50 -4.39 4.54 4.29
CA SER A 50 -4.85 5.93 4.50
C SER A 50 -6.36 6.06 4.74
N LYS A 51 -7.16 5.10 4.26
CA LYS A 51 -8.61 5.04 4.50
C LYS A 51 -8.98 4.26 5.76
N ASN A 52 -8.15 3.29 6.15
CA ASN A 52 -8.33 2.45 7.34
C ASN A 52 -7.04 2.40 8.18
N PRO A 53 -6.65 3.51 8.84
CA PRO A 53 -5.40 3.59 9.58
C PRO A 53 -5.45 2.92 10.97
N LEU A 54 -6.63 2.77 11.56
CA LEU A 54 -6.81 2.22 12.91
C LEU A 54 -7.29 0.77 12.86
N ASP A 55 -6.69 -0.07 13.68
CA ASP A 55 -7.11 -1.46 13.88
C ASP A 55 -8.43 -1.56 14.67
N PHE A 56 -8.94 -2.79 14.84
CA PHE A 56 -10.15 -3.02 15.62
C PHE A 56 -9.98 -2.65 17.09
N ALA A 57 -8.89 -3.08 17.73
CA ALA A 57 -8.67 -2.90 19.16
C ALA A 57 -8.64 -1.42 19.54
N THR A 58 -7.92 -0.59 18.79
CA THR A 58 -7.83 0.86 19.01
C THR A 58 -9.20 1.53 18.90
N ARG A 59 -9.99 1.18 17.86
CA ARG A 59 -11.33 1.75 17.68
C ARG A 59 -12.34 1.24 18.70
N ARG A 60 -12.19 0.00 19.15
CA ARG A 60 -12.99 -0.54 20.25
C ARG A 60 -12.78 0.26 21.53
N GLU A 61 -11.53 0.55 21.89
CA GLU A 61 -11.24 1.38 23.06
C GLU A 61 -11.71 2.82 22.86
N MET A 62 -11.61 3.37 21.64
CA MET A 62 -12.17 4.69 21.32
C MET A 62 -13.69 4.75 21.55
N VAL A 63 -14.43 3.71 21.13
CA VAL A 63 -15.88 3.63 21.39
C VAL A 63 -16.16 3.47 22.88
N ARG A 64 -15.49 2.54 23.56
CA ARG A 64 -15.70 2.26 24.99
C ARG A 64 -15.29 3.42 25.89
N GLY A 65 -14.32 4.22 25.49
CA GLY A 65 -13.91 5.42 26.22
C GLY A 65 -15.04 6.45 26.32
N ARG A 66 -15.94 6.50 25.33
CA ARG A 66 -17.09 7.42 25.33
C ARG A 66 -18.41 6.75 25.72
N TYR A 67 -18.60 5.49 25.35
CA TYR A 67 -19.80 4.68 25.59
C TYR A 67 -19.43 3.39 26.33
N PRO A 68 -19.18 3.45 27.66
CA PRO A 68 -18.62 2.31 28.42
C PRO A 68 -19.52 1.07 28.46
N LEU A 69 -20.83 1.24 28.29
CA LEU A 69 -21.81 0.15 28.30
C LEU A 69 -22.08 -0.43 26.91
N ALA A 70 -21.53 0.16 25.85
CA ALA A 70 -21.73 -0.33 24.49
C ALA A 70 -21.05 -1.70 24.30
N LEU A 71 -21.79 -2.62 23.68
CA LEU A 71 -21.22 -3.83 23.11
C LEU A 71 -20.49 -3.44 21.83
N VAL A 72 -19.32 -4.01 21.58
CA VAL A 72 -18.53 -3.70 20.39
C VAL A 72 -18.07 -5.00 19.74
N ALA A 73 -18.47 -5.20 18.48
CA ALA A 73 -18.14 -6.38 17.68
C ALA A 73 -17.36 -5.99 16.42
N GLU A 74 -16.61 -6.93 15.86
CA GLU A 74 -15.86 -6.76 14.62
C GLU A 74 -16.62 -7.38 13.44
N LEU A 75 -16.68 -6.69 12.31
CA LEU A 75 -17.22 -7.22 11.06
C LEU A 75 -16.20 -7.05 9.92
N PRO A 76 -15.44 -8.09 9.56
CA PRO A 76 -14.50 -8.02 8.46
C PRO A 76 -15.17 -7.80 7.09
N ASP A 77 -14.59 -6.92 6.29
CA ASP A 77 -14.95 -6.69 4.89
C ASP A 77 -14.98 -8.02 4.14
N CYS A 78 -15.87 -8.15 3.15
CA CYS A 78 -16.09 -9.40 2.46
C CYS A 78 -16.40 -9.17 0.97
N ARG A 79 -16.34 -10.22 0.14
CA ARG A 79 -16.39 -10.07 -1.33
C ARG A 79 -17.75 -9.60 -1.89
N GLY A 80 -18.81 -9.53 -1.09
CA GLY A 80 -20.10 -9.02 -1.57
C GLY A 80 -21.16 -8.84 -0.50
N ASP A 81 -22.10 -7.94 -0.79
CA ASP A 81 -23.10 -7.41 0.13
C ASP A 81 -24.00 -8.47 0.78
N ALA A 82 -24.39 -9.52 0.05
CA ALA A 82 -25.20 -10.61 0.59
C ALA A 82 -24.43 -11.45 1.63
N MET A 83 -23.13 -11.68 1.41
CA MET A 83 -22.28 -12.38 2.38
C MET A 83 -22.01 -11.50 3.60
N TRP A 84 -21.84 -10.19 3.39
CA TRP A 84 -21.64 -9.21 4.44
C TRP A 84 -22.88 -9.10 5.34
N SER A 85 -24.07 -9.05 4.75
CA SER A 85 -25.34 -8.97 5.47
C SER A 85 -25.56 -10.21 6.35
N ARG A 86 -25.31 -11.42 5.83
CA ARG A 86 -25.39 -12.65 6.64
C ARG A 86 -24.40 -12.68 7.81
N ALA A 87 -23.19 -12.13 7.62
CA ALA A 87 -22.20 -12.04 8.68
C ALA A 87 -22.63 -11.02 9.75
N LEU A 88 -23.22 -9.90 9.35
CA LEU A 88 -23.82 -8.94 10.29
C LEU A 88 -24.96 -9.57 11.08
N ASP A 89 -25.87 -10.28 10.41
CA ASP A 89 -27.01 -10.95 11.06
C ASP A 89 -26.55 -11.98 12.11
N ALA A 90 -25.50 -12.75 11.78
CA ALA A 90 -24.90 -13.69 12.73
C ALA A 90 -24.35 -12.99 13.99
N ILE A 91 -23.68 -11.85 13.83
CA ILE A 91 -23.18 -11.04 14.96
C ILE A 91 -24.35 -10.51 15.80
N VAL A 92 -25.41 -10.01 15.17
CA VAL A 92 -26.58 -9.47 15.89
C VAL A 92 -27.28 -10.59 16.67
N ALA A 93 -27.39 -11.78 16.09
CA ALA A 93 -27.99 -12.96 16.71
C ALA A 93 -27.25 -13.43 17.99
N GLU A 94 -25.96 -13.15 18.12
CA GLU A 94 -25.18 -13.42 19.35
C GLU A 94 -25.60 -12.49 20.51
N HIS A 95 -26.24 -11.36 20.22
CA HIS A 95 -26.53 -10.31 21.19
C HIS A 95 -28.02 -10.07 21.43
N ALA A 96 -28.90 -10.44 20.50
CA ALA A 96 -30.35 -10.33 20.64
C ALA A 96 -31.08 -11.46 19.89
N PRO A 97 -32.24 -11.92 20.39
CA PRO A 97 -33.12 -12.82 19.65
C PRO A 97 -33.56 -12.21 18.31
N ALA A 98 -33.95 -13.06 17.37
CA ALA A 98 -34.50 -12.63 16.08
C ALA A 98 -35.69 -11.68 16.28
N GLY A 99 -35.67 -10.54 15.58
CA GLY A 99 -36.72 -9.51 15.65
C GLY A 99 -36.62 -8.55 16.85
N ASP A 100 -35.59 -8.64 17.69
CA ASP A 100 -35.39 -7.76 18.86
C ASP A 100 -34.27 -6.71 18.67
N ALA A 101 -33.86 -6.49 17.41
CA ALA A 101 -32.79 -5.55 17.05
C ALA A 101 -33.19 -4.66 15.86
N VAL A 102 -32.79 -3.39 15.94
CA VAL A 102 -32.94 -2.41 14.86
C VAL A 102 -31.56 -1.89 14.45
N LEU A 103 -31.29 -1.88 13.14
CA LEU A 103 -30.04 -1.44 12.56
C LEU A 103 -30.15 0.03 12.15
N TYR A 104 -29.18 0.83 12.58
CA TYR A 104 -29.17 2.26 12.36
C TYR A 104 -28.01 2.68 11.47
N GLY A 105 -28.35 3.53 10.50
CA GLY A 105 -27.42 4.18 9.59
C GLY A 105 -27.59 5.69 9.57
N SER A 106 -26.62 6.39 9.01
CA SER A 106 -26.72 7.82 8.68
C SER A 106 -26.09 8.08 7.30
N ARG A 107 -25.40 9.21 7.11
CA ARG A 107 -24.69 9.55 5.87
C ARG A 107 -23.77 8.41 5.39
N ASP A 108 -23.83 8.12 4.07
CA ASP A 108 -23.03 7.10 3.40
C ASP A 108 -23.13 5.71 4.05
N SER A 109 -24.30 5.39 4.63
CA SER A 109 -24.49 4.17 5.40
C SER A 109 -24.60 2.90 4.56
N PHE A 110 -24.24 1.79 5.21
CA PHE A 110 -24.39 0.42 4.75
C PHE A 110 -25.85 0.02 4.44
N LEU A 111 -26.85 0.79 4.89
CA LEU A 111 -28.28 0.48 4.71
C LEU A 111 -28.65 0.17 3.26
N ARG A 112 -28.00 0.82 2.28
CA ARG A 112 -28.24 0.60 0.84
C ARG A 112 -27.75 -0.76 0.33
N SER A 113 -26.76 -1.34 1.02
CA SER A 113 -26.14 -2.62 0.69
C SER A 113 -26.67 -3.76 1.57
N TYR A 114 -27.36 -3.44 2.66
CA TYR A 114 -27.88 -4.46 3.56
C TYR A 114 -29.09 -5.18 2.98
N SER A 115 -29.04 -6.51 2.97
CA SER A 115 -30.11 -7.38 2.47
C SER A 115 -30.49 -8.47 3.47
N GLY A 116 -30.23 -8.23 4.76
CA GLY A 116 -30.48 -9.19 5.84
C GLY A 116 -31.90 -9.08 6.40
N GLU A 117 -32.08 -9.68 7.57
CA GLU A 117 -33.40 -9.91 8.18
C GLU A 117 -33.87 -8.84 9.19
N HIS A 118 -32.99 -7.90 9.57
CA HIS A 118 -33.33 -6.88 10.57
C HIS A 118 -33.94 -5.61 9.98
N ARG A 119 -34.82 -4.98 10.75
CA ARG A 119 -35.34 -3.65 10.44
C ARG A 119 -34.21 -2.63 10.43
N CYS A 120 -34.26 -1.70 9.47
CA CYS A 120 -33.31 -0.62 9.31
C CYS A 120 -33.97 0.74 9.52
N GLU A 121 -33.25 1.67 10.16
CA GLU A 121 -33.63 3.07 10.31
C GLU A 121 -32.48 4.00 9.94
N GLU A 122 -32.78 5.05 9.19
CA GLU A 122 -31.83 6.11 8.87
C GLU A 122 -32.00 7.27 9.86
N ILE A 123 -30.89 7.77 10.38
CA ILE A 123 -30.81 8.95 11.24
C ILE A 123 -30.19 10.07 10.42
N ASP A 124 -30.88 11.20 10.36
CA ASP A 124 -30.41 12.39 9.66
C ASP A 124 -29.03 12.81 10.18
N PRO A 125 -28.04 13.02 9.30
CA PRO A 125 -26.73 13.46 9.73
C PRO A 125 -26.78 14.91 10.21
N ILE A 126 -25.93 15.23 11.19
CA ILE A 126 -25.58 16.63 11.46
C ILE A 126 -24.46 17.06 10.50
N GLU A 127 -24.56 18.28 9.96
CA GLU A 127 -23.63 18.81 8.96
C GLU A 127 -22.20 19.01 9.52
N ASP A 128 -21.23 19.23 8.64
CA ASP A 128 -19.84 19.70 8.91
C ASP A 128 -18.75 18.77 9.45
N HIS A 129 -18.98 17.45 9.59
CA HIS A 129 -17.91 16.55 10.06
C HIS A 129 -17.68 15.35 9.13
N THR A 130 -16.47 15.25 8.55
CA THR A 130 -16.05 14.07 7.79
C THR A 130 -14.73 13.52 8.33
N ALA A 131 -14.68 12.20 8.50
CA ALA A 131 -13.44 11.52 8.90
C ALA A 131 -12.28 11.77 7.90
N THR A 132 -12.59 12.00 6.61
CA THR A 132 -11.58 12.34 5.60
C THR A 132 -10.91 13.68 5.88
N ALA A 133 -11.67 14.71 6.23
CA ALA A 133 -11.11 16.02 6.59
C ALA A 133 -10.21 15.91 7.83
N LEU A 134 -10.65 15.19 8.87
CA LEU A 134 -9.86 14.98 10.09
C LEU A 134 -8.58 14.19 9.84
N ARG A 135 -8.60 13.17 8.98
CA ARG A 135 -7.38 12.44 8.59
C ARG A 135 -6.41 13.34 7.84
N LEU A 136 -6.90 14.19 6.93
CA LEU A 136 -6.05 15.14 6.20
C LEU A 136 -5.44 16.18 7.15
N GLU A 137 -6.24 16.71 8.08
CA GLU A 137 -5.76 17.63 9.10
C GLU A 137 -4.63 17.02 9.93
N ALA A 138 -4.80 15.78 10.40
CA ALA A 138 -3.79 15.05 11.18
C ALA A 138 -2.45 14.89 10.45
N VAL A 139 -2.46 14.81 9.12
CA VAL A 139 -1.23 14.77 8.29
C VAL A 139 -0.62 16.17 8.14
N THR A 140 -1.43 17.19 7.90
CA THR A 140 -0.95 18.57 7.66
C THR A 140 -0.48 19.28 8.92
N ARG A 141 -1.06 18.95 10.09
CA ARG A 141 -0.79 19.56 11.38
C ARG A 141 -0.62 18.45 12.43
N PRO A 142 0.51 17.72 12.41
CA PRO A 142 0.74 16.62 13.33
C PRO A 142 0.82 17.14 14.78
N ALA A 143 0.26 16.37 15.70
CA ALA A 143 0.35 16.67 17.12
C ALA A 143 1.81 16.53 17.62
N THR A 144 2.15 17.23 18.69
CA THR A 144 3.50 17.21 19.29
C THR A 144 3.56 16.45 20.63
N THR A 145 2.45 15.80 21.01
CA THR A 145 2.31 15.13 22.30
C THR A 145 3.20 13.87 22.40
N ASP A 146 3.42 13.39 23.62
CA ASP A 146 4.08 12.09 23.84
C ASP A 146 3.29 10.95 23.20
N ASP A 147 1.98 10.91 23.44
CA ASP A 147 1.08 9.87 22.91
C ASP A 147 1.08 9.82 21.37
N PHE A 148 1.12 10.97 20.69
CA PHE A 148 1.24 10.98 19.23
C PHE A 148 2.55 10.33 18.77
N ARG A 149 3.69 10.70 19.38
CA ARG A 149 4.99 10.12 19.05
C ARG A 149 5.05 8.63 19.34
N ARG A 150 4.46 8.18 20.46
CA ARG A 150 4.28 6.75 20.79
C ARG A 150 3.45 6.03 19.72
N GLY A 151 2.37 6.64 19.26
CA GLY A 151 1.54 6.11 18.17
C GLY A 151 2.30 5.96 16.85
N VAL A 152 3.09 6.98 16.46
CA VAL A 152 3.95 6.92 15.27
C VAL A 152 4.98 5.80 15.37
N ILE A 153 5.65 5.67 16.54
CA ILE A 153 6.62 4.59 16.79
C ILE A 153 5.93 3.22 16.74
N TYR A 154 4.77 3.07 17.39
CA TYR A 154 4.00 1.84 17.40
C TYR A 154 3.68 1.41 15.97
N ALA A 155 3.07 2.29 15.17
CA ALA A 155 2.69 1.99 13.79
C ALA A 155 3.90 1.64 12.90
N ALA A 156 5.02 2.34 13.06
CA ALA A 156 6.25 2.07 12.31
C ALA A 156 6.91 0.73 12.72
N THR A 157 6.73 0.30 13.97
CA THR A 157 7.38 -0.90 14.54
C THR A 157 6.53 -2.16 14.36
N THR A 158 5.20 -2.05 14.38
CA THR A 158 4.29 -3.20 14.26
C THR A 158 3.92 -3.53 12.82
N ARG A 159 4.27 -2.67 11.86
CA ARG A 159 4.05 -2.99 10.44
C ARG A 159 4.87 -4.22 10.03
N PRO A 160 4.31 -5.12 9.20
CA PRO A 160 5.08 -6.17 8.56
C PRO A 160 6.26 -5.60 7.74
N PRO A 161 7.36 -6.37 7.61
CA PRO A 161 8.46 -6.00 6.72
C PRO A 161 7.97 -5.87 5.27
N VAL A 162 8.46 -4.85 4.57
CA VAL A 162 8.12 -4.58 3.17
C VAL A 162 9.27 -5.00 2.27
N VAL A 163 8.93 -5.69 1.18
CA VAL A 163 9.85 -5.89 0.05
C VAL A 163 9.50 -4.86 -1.01
N TYR A 164 10.39 -3.90 -1.24
CA TYR A 164 10.25 -2.92 -2.29
C TYR A 164 10.71 -3.53 -3.61
N GLN A 165 9.81 -3.57 -4.59
CA GLN A 165 10.10 -4.08 -5.92
C GLN A 165 10.76 -2.98 -6.77
N THR A 166 11.86 -3.34 -7.41
CA THR A 166 12.58 -2.51 -8.38
C THR A 166 12.77 -3.29 -9.68
N VAL A 167 13.16 -2.59 -10.73
CA VAL A 167 13.50 -3.18 -12.03
C VAL A 167 14.80 -2.55 -12.52
N ASP A 168 15.62 -3.36 -13.17
CA ASP A 168 16.86 -2.95 -13.81
C ASP A 168 16.84 -3.40 -15.27
N VAL A 169 17.41 -2.62 -16.17
CA VAL A 169 17.41 -2.87 -17.61
C VAL A 169 18.81 -2.78 -18.18
N ALA A 170 19.23 -3.86 -18.83
CA ALA A 170 20.39 -3.90 -19.69
C ALA A 170 19.97 -3.56 -21.13
N ILE A 171 20.25 -2.33 -21.57
CA ILE A 171 20.00 -1.94 -22.96
C ILE A 171 21.17 -2.38 -23.83
N THR A 172 20.92 -3.24 -24.82
CA THR A 172 21.97 -3.86 -25.66
C THR A 172 21.94 -3.34 -27.10
N ASP A 173 23.07 -2.84 -27.60
CA ASP A 173 23.28 -2.52 -29.01
C ASP A 173 24.06 -3.68 -29.66
N ASP A 174 23.32 -4.67 -30.17
CA ASP A 174 23.89 -5.89 -30.75
C ASP A 174 24.78 -5.59 -31.98
N ARG A 175 24.49 -4.51 -32.73
CA ARG A 175 25.29 -4.12 -33.91
C ARG A 175 26.68 -3.65 -33.53
N ARG A 176 26.79 -2.89 -32.44
CA ARG A 176 28.07 -2.36 -31.94
C ARG A 176 28.63 -3.16 -30.76
N ARG A 177 27.96 -4.25 -30.37
CA ARG A 177 28.35 -5.17 -29.29
C ARG A 177 28.68 -4.46 -27.99
N ARG A 178 27.71 -3.72 -27.47
CA ARG A 178 27.85 -2.89 -26.27
C ARG A 178 26.56 -2.80 -25.47
N VAL A 179 26.69 -2.52 -24.18
CA VAL A 179 25.60 -2.41 -23.21
C VAL A 179 25.63 -1.03 -22.57
N LEU A 180 24.47 -0.41 -22.39
CA LEU A 180 24.36 0.89 -21.74
C LEU A 180 24.30 0.73 -20.22
N PHE A 181 25.05 1.57 -19.52
CA PHE A 181 25.02 1.73 -18.07
C PHE A 181 24.76 3.18 -17.70
N ALA A 182 24.20 3.41 -16.52
CA ALA A 182 24.06 4.70 -15.90
C ALA A 182 25.25 4.99 -14.97
N LYS A 183 25.55 6.28 -14.78
CA LYS A 183 26.51 6.81 -13.80
C LYS A 183 25.84 7.92 -13.02
N LYS A 184 25.88 7.80 -11.69
CA LYS A 184 25.44 8.84 -10.76
C LYS A 184 26.67 9.44 -10.08
N ARG A 185 26.67 10.76 -9.85
CA ARG A 185 27.79 11.50 -9.26
C ARG A 185 28.10 11.01 -7.85
N GLU A 186 27.06 10.62 -7.11
CA GLU A 186 27.16 10.04 -5.77
C GLU A 186 27.91 8.69 -5.74
N ASP A 187 27.94 7.97 -6.86
CA ASP A 187 28.63 6.67 -6.97
C ASP A 187 30.11 6.79 -7.33
N ALA A 188 30.67 8.01 -7.31
CA ALA A 188 32.08 8.28 -7.62
C ALA A 188 32.54 7.67 -8.96
N GLY A 189 31.64 7.62 -9.95
CA GLY A 189 31.91 7.09 -11.29
C GLY A 189 31.70 5.59 -11.46
N ALA A 190 31.21 4.87 -10.43
CA ALA A 190 30.76 3.50 -10.60
C ALA A 190 29.50 3.42 -11.50
N LEU A 191 29.34 2.27 -12.15
CA LEU A 191 28.28 1.96 -13.08
C LEU A 191 27.08 1.36 -12.35
N ARG A 192 25.89 1.68 -12.85
CA ARG A 192 24.61 1.04 -12.53
C ARG A 192 23.89 0.59 -13.78
N PHE A 193 23.00 -0.38 -13.63
CA PHE A 193 21.97 -0.60 -14.64
C PHE A 193 20.98 0.58 -14.60
N LEU A 194 20.30 0.83 -15.72
CA LEU A 194 19.19 1.78 -15.73
C LEU A 194 18.02 1.11 -15.02
N GLY A 195 17.34 1.79 -14.11
CA GLY A 195 16.35 1.14 -13.27
C GLY A 195 15.82 1.97 -12.11
N GLY A 196 14.77 1.46 -11.48
CA GLY A 196 14.08 2.19 -10.43
C GLY A 196 12.95 1.39 -9.78
N PHE A 197 12.14 2.09 -9.00
CA PHE A 197 11.02 1.46 -8.27
C PHE A 197 9.85 1.19 -9.21
N VAL A 198 9.19 0.04 -8.98
CA VAL A 198 7.90 -0.23 -9.60
C VAL A 198 6.84 0.64 -8.93
N LEU A 199 6.06 1.36 -9.73
CA LEU A 199 5.02 2.26 -9.27
C LEU A 199 3.65 1.56 -9.30
N PRO A 200 2.69 1.96 -8.45
CA PRO A 200 1.34 1.38 -8.46
C PRO A 200 0.57 1.53 -9.78
N GLY A 201 1.00 2.44 -10.66
CA GLY A 201 0.43 2.65 -11.99
C GLY A 201 1.13 1.88 -13.11
N ASP A 202 2.19 1.13 -12.82
CA ASP A 202 2.82 0.26 -13.81
C ASP A 202 1.99 -1.01 -13.99
N ASP A 203 1.59 -1.31 -15.24
CA ASP A 203 0.78 -2.51 -15.55
C ASP A 203 1.56 -3.82 -15.36
N SER A 204 2.89 -3.77 -15.48
CA SER A 204 3.77 -4.93 -15.31
C SER A 204 5.21 -4.51 -14.99
N LEU A 205 6.07 -5.49 -14.65
CA LEU A 205 7.50 -5.24 -14.44
C LEU A 205 8.20 -4.82 -15.75
N GLU A 206 7.78 -5.35 -16.90
CA GLU A 206 8.25 -4.95 -18.22
C GLU A 206 7.87 -3.50 -18.53
N ALA A 207 6.64 -3.09 -18.17
CA ALA A 207 6.19 -1.71 -18.33
C ALA A 207 7.02 -0.75 -17.46
N ALA A 208 7.27 -1.13 -16.20
CA ALA A 208 8.16 -0.39 -15.30
C ALA A 208 9.59 -0.32 -15.86
N ALA A 209 10.15 -1.45 -16.30
CA ALA A 209 11.48 -1.54 -16.89
C ALA A 209 11.63 -0.60 -18.09
N ARG A 210 10.64 -0.60 -18.99
CA ARG A 210 10.61 0.32 -20.13
C ARG A 210 10.52 1.78 -19.70
N ARG A 211 9.67 2.10 -18.72
CA ARG A 211 9.53 3.46 -18.18
C ARG A 211 10.85 3.97 -17.64
N GLU A 212 11.51 3.21 -16.76
CA GLU A 212 12.80 3.60 -16.15
C GLU A 212 13.89 3.74 -17.20
N ALA A 213 14.01 2.77 -18.11
CA ALA A 213 15.00 2.80 -19.17
C ALA A 213 14.86 4.04 -20.07
N ILE A 214 13.64 4.47 -20.40
CA ILE A 214 13.39 5.67 -21.20
C ILE A 214 13.70 6.93 -20.38
N ALA A 215 13.26 6.99 -19.12
CA ALA A 215 13.44 8.15 -18.25
C ALA A 215 14.93 8.46 -18.00
N GLU A 216 15.70 7.46 -17.55
CA GLU A 216 17.12 7.63 -17.17
C GLU A 216 18.09 7.72 -18.35
N SER A 217 17.63 7.41 -19.57
CA SER A 217 18.46 7.48 -20.79
C SER A 217 18.23 8.72 -21.65
N GLY A 218 17.35 9.63 -21.20
CA GLY A 218 16.99 10.83 -21.94
C GLY A 218 16.10 10.56 -23.16
N GLY A 219 15.28 9.51 -23.08
CA GLY A 219 14.28 9.20 -24.11
C GLY A 219 14.74 8.22 -25.19
N LEU A 220 15.66 7.29 -24.90
CA LEU A 220 16.03 6.27 -25.87
C LEU A 220 14.83 5.38 -26.25
N GLU A 221 14.75 5.03 -27.53
CA GLU A 221 13.84 3.99 -27.97
C GLU A 221 14.50 2.61 -27.78
N ILE A 222 13.79 1.75 -27.06
CA ILE A 222 14.17 0.37 -26.82
C ILE A 222 13.07 -0.57 -27.34
N GLY A 223 13.45 -1.78 -27.72
CA GLY A 223 12.49 -2.83 -28.04
C GLY A 223 11.96 -3.52 -26.79
N ASP A 224 11.35 -4.68 -26.99
CA ASP A 224 10.67 -5.40 -25.92
C ASP A 224 11.64 -5.85 -24.82
N ALA A 225 11.29 -5.53 -23.57
CA ALA A 225 12.04 -5.94 -22.40
C ALA A 225 11.80 -7.42 -22.11
N THR A 226 12.88 -8.21 -22.06
CA THR A 226 12.84 -9.64 -21.76
C THR A 226 13.40 -9.90 -20.36
N TYR A 227 12.62 -10.57 -19.51
CA TYR A 227 13.02 -10.90 -18.15
C TYR A 227 14.19 -11.89 -18.13
N LEU A 228 15.23 -11.59 -17.34
CA LEU A 228 16.39 -12.45 -17.14
C LEU A 228 16.37 -13.18 -15.80
N GLY A 229 15.74 -12.59 -14.78
CA GLY A 229 15.73 -13.12 -13.43
C GLY A 229 15.58 -12.02 -12.39
N SER A 230 15.49 -12.41 -11.13
CA SER A 230 15.36 -11.50 -10.00
C SER A 230 16.34 -11.83 -8.90
N THR A 231 16.74 -10.83 -8.12
CA THR A 231 17.58 -11.05 -6.95
C THR A 231 17.31 -10.02 -5.85
N ARG A 232 17.66 -10.39 -4.62
CA ARG A 232 17.65 -9.47 -3.49
C ARG A 232 18.86 -8.54 -3.61
N VAL A 233 18.62 -7.25 -3.51
CA VAL A 233 19.67 -6.22 -3.53
C VAL A 233 20.07 -5.90 -2.09
N ASP A 234 21.38 -5.90 -1.81
CA ASP A 234 21.92 -5.49 -0.51
C ASP A 234 22.08 -3.97 -0.45
N ASP A 235 20.96 -3.25 -0.53
CA ASP A 235 20.92 -1.79 -0.52
C ASP A 235 21.19 -1.24 0.88
N TRP A 236 22.16 -0.33 0.97
CA TRP A 236 22.64 0.25 2.23
C TRP A 236 21.55 0.97 3.03
N ARG A 237 20.53 1.54 2.38
CA ARG A 237 19.42 2.26 3.04
C ARG A 237 18.57 1.34 3.90
N TYR A 238 18.56 0.06 3.58
CA TYR A 238 17.74 -0.95 4.23
C TYR A 238 18.57 -1.92 5.10
N ARG A 239 19.89 -1.75 5.17
CA ARG A 239 20.76 -2.51 6.08
C ARG A 239 20.37 -2.23 7.53
N GLY A 240 20.35 -3.28 8.36
CA GLY A 240 19.92 -3.20 9.76
C GLY A 240 18.41 -3.07 9.98
N GLY A 241 17.63 -2.78 8.94
CA GLY A 241 16.17 -2.81 8.98
C GLY A 241 15.58 -4.19 8.66
N ALA A 242 14.25 -4.31 8.71
CA ALA A 242 13.53 -5.50 8.26
C ALA A 242 13.17 -5.47 6.77
N ASP A 243 12.98 -4.28 6.21
CA ASP A 243 12.62 -4.07 4.81
C ASP A 243 13.75 -4.46 3.85
N ARG A 244 13.41 -4.88 2.63
CA ARG A 244 14.39 -5.31 1.61
C ARG A 244 14.03 -4.77 0.23
N ILE A 245 15.01 -4.70 -0.66
CA ILE A 245 14.78 -4.51 -2.10
C ILE A 245 14.94 -5.86 -2.81
N THR A 246 13.99 -6.16 -3.69
CA THR A 246 14.14 -7.18 -4.73
C THR A 246 14.04 -6.49 -6.08
N THR A 247 14.98 -6.77 -6.96
CA THR A 247 14.97 -6.26 -8.33
C THR A 247 14.77 -7.38 -9.35
N ALA A 248 14.10 -7.06 -10.45
CA ALA A 248 14.01 -7.88 -11.64
C ALA A 248 14.89 -7.28 -12.74
N LEU A 249 15.82 -8.06 -13.29
CA LEU A 249 16.67 -7.66 -14.40
C LEU A 249 16.00 -8.01 -15.72
N PHE A 250 15.94 -7.03 -16.62
CA PHE A 250 15.49 -7.17 -17.99
C PHE A 250 16.64 -6.88 -18.96
N VAL A 251 16.54 -7.43 -20.17
CA VAL A 251 17.35 -7.03 -21.32
C VAL A 251 16.44 -6.44 -22.38
N ALA A 252 16.84 -5.35 -23.02
CA ALA A 252 16.07 -4.74 -24.10
C ALA A 252 17.01 -4.28 -25.23
N PRO A 253 16.66 -4.53 -26.50
CA PRO A 253 17.49 -4.08 -27.61
C PRO A 253 17.39 -2.56 -27.78
N TYR A 254 18.52 -1.90 -27.99
CA TYR A 254 18.57 -0.51 -28.43
C TYR A 254 17.99 -0.39 -29.85
N LEU A 255 17.08 0.57 -30.06
CA LEU A 255 16.51 0.86 -31.38
C LEU A 255 17.03 2.19 -31.93
N LEU A 256 16.80 3.29 -31.20
CA LEU A 256 17.06 4.64 -31.70
C LEU A 256 17.32 5.63 -30.55
N GLY A 257 17.96 6.76 -30.88
CA GLY A 257 18.15 7.89 -29.99
C GLY A 257 19.59 8.04 -29.50
N ARG A 258 19.86 9.13 -28.77
CA ARG A 258 21.14 9.39 -28.14
C ARG A 258 21.02 9.17 -26.63
N ALA A 259 21.86 8.31 -26.08
CA ALA A 259 21.92 8.10 -24.64
C ALA A 259 22.46 9.38 -23.98
N THR A 260 21.66 9.97 -23.09
CA THR A 260 22.05 11.12 -22.28
C THR A 260 21.46 10.94 -20.88
N GLY A 261 22.28 11.11 -19.85
CA GLY A 261 21.81 11.04 -18.47
C GLY A 261 20.65 12.01 -18.25
N ALA A 262 19.62 11.55 -17.58
CA ALA A 262 18.42 12.30 -17.25
C ALA A 262 17.81 11.76 -15.94
N ASP A 263 16.83 12.48 -15.41
CA ASP A 263 16.24 12.22 -14.09
C ASP A 263 17.31 12.23 -12.97
N ASP A 264 17.55 11.13 -12.29
CA ASP A 264 18.56 11.00 -11.24
C ASP A 264 19.89 10.41 -11.75
N VAL A 265 20.06 10.28 -13.07
CA VAL A 265 21.31 9.84 -13.73
C VAL A 265 22.07 11.02 -14.33
N ASP A 266 23.34 11.20 -13.94
CA ASP A 266 24.21 12.26 -14.47
C ASP A 266 24.70 11.96 -15.89
N GLU A 267 25.03 10.70 -16.19
CA GLU A 267 25.63 10.29 -17.46
C GLU A 267 25.26 8.84 -17.80
N ASN A 268 25.11 8.52 -19.09
CA ASN A 268 25.10 7.13 -19.54
C ASN A 268 26.40 6.77 -20.27
N GLU A 269 26.89 5.56 -20.04
CA GLU A 269 28.11 5.03 -20.63
C GLU A 269 27.83 3.74 -21.41
N TRP A 270 28.30 3.68 -22.66
CA TRP A 270 28.32 2.43 -23.42
C TRP A 270 29.57 1.62 -23.09
N VAL A 271 29.39 0.41 -22.58
CA VAL A 271 30.47 -0.51 -22.23
C VAL A 271 30.47 -1.69 -23.20
N SER A 272 31.66 -2.18 -23.58
CA SER A 272 31.76 -3.29 -24.54
C SER A 272 31.14 -4.57 -23.98
N GLU A 273 30.44 -5.34 -24.82
CA GLU A 273 29.90 -6.65 -24.44
C GLU A 273 31.01 -7.63 -24.02
N LEU A 274 32.23 -7.44 -24.52
CA LEU A 274 33.40 -8.22 -24.11
C LEU A 274 33.78 -7.95 -22.64
N ASP A 275 33.75 -6.68 -22.20
CA ASP A 275 34.02 -6.34 -20.80
C ASP A 275 32.94 -6.92 -19.87
N VAL A 276 31.68 -6.90 -20.32
CA VAL A 276 30.56 -7.52 -19.59
C VAL A 276 30.76 -9.03 -19.49
N THR A 277 30.99 -9.70 -20.62
CA THR A 277 31.11 -11.17 -20.69
C THR A 277 32.42 -11.71 -20.12
N SER A 278 33.48 -10.92 -20.02
CA SER A 278 34.72 -11.30 -19.32
C SER A 278 34.62 -11.11 -17.80
N GLY A 279 33.65 -10.33 -17.32
CA GLY A 279 33.50 -9.97 -15.91
C GLY A 279 34.31 -8.75 -15.48
N ALA A 280 35.03 -8.09 -16.42
CA ALA A 280 35.82 -6.88 -16.14
C ALA A 280 34.97 -5.74 -15.55
N ILE A 281 33.66 -5.70 -15.86
CA ILE A 281 32.75 -4.69 -15.31
C ILE A 281 32.46 -4.85 -13.81
N ALA A 282 32.72 -6.00 -13.19
CA ALA A 282 32.29 -6.26 -11.81
C ALA A 282 32.93 -5.28 -10.80
N ALA A 283 34.17 -4.85 -11.06
CA ALA A 283 34.86 -3.85 -10.25
C ALA A 283 34.40 -2.40 -10.52
N ARG A 284 33.72 -2.19 -11.65
CA ARG A 284 33.17 -0.89 -12.06
C ARG A 284 31.73 -0.71 -11.63
N LEU A 285 31.00 -1.79 -11.35
CA LEU A 285 29.63 -1.75 -10.84
C LEU A 285 29.60 -1.38 -9.35
N VAL A 286 28.56 -0.65 -8.96
CA VAL A 286 28.21 -0.53 -7.54
C VAL A 286 28.01 -1.91 -6.92
N PRO A 287 28.38 -2.12 -5.63
CA PRO A 287 28.25 -3.42 -4.96
C PRO A 287 26.87 -4.07 -5.14
N GLU A 288 25.82 -3.27 -5.09
CA GLU A 288 24.41 -3.63 -5.18
C GLU A 288 24.06 -4.28 -6.52
N HIS A 289 24.72 -3.91 -7.63
CA HIS A 289 24.40 -4.38 -8.98
C HIS A 289 25.34 -5.48 -9.49
N ARG A 290 26.34 -5.90 -8.70
CA ARG A 290 27.31 -6.94 -9.13
C ARG A 290 26.63 -8.25 -9.52
N ARG A 291 25.63 -8.68 -8.74
CA ARG A 291 24.86 -9.90 -9.05
C ARG A 291 24.09 -9.79 -10.36
N LEU A 292 23.55 -8.61 -10.66
CA LEU A 292 22.89 -8.33 -11.94
C LEU A 292 23.88 -8.39 -13.11
N GLY A 293 25.10 -7.87 -12.89
CA GLY A 293 26.21 -8.00 -13.84
C GLY A 293 26.54 -9.45 -14.18
N GLU A 294 26.58 -10.33 -13.17
CA GLU A 294 26.77 -11.78 -13.37
C GLU A 294 25.63 -12.41 -14.18
N MET A 295 24.39 -12.05 -13.88
CA MET A 295 23.20 -12.53 -14.60
C MET A 295 23.23 -12.13 -16.08
N LEU A 296 23.53 -10.85 -16.36
CA LEU A 296 23.68 -10.37 -17.72
C LEU A 296 24.84 -11.06 -18.45
N ALA A 297 26.01 -11.19 -17.80
CA ALA A 297 27.16 -11.85 -18.40
C ALA A 297 26.86 -13.30 -18.78
N ALA A 298 26.14 -14.04 -17.94
CA ALA A 298 25.69 -15.40 -18.24
C ALA A 298 24.74 -15.43 -19.45
N HIS A 299 23.76 -14.52 -19.50
CA HIS A 299 22.84 -14.39 -20.63
C HIS A 299 23.56 -14.09 -21.95
N LEU A 300 24.46 -13.11 -21.97
CA LEU A 300 25.18 -12.72 -23.18
C LEU A 300 26.14 -13.80 -23.69
N ARG A 301 26.75 -14.59 -22.79
CA ARG A 301 27.57 -15.76 -23.19
C ARG A 301 26.73 -16.84 -23.88
N ALA A 302 25.48 -17.04 -23.45
CA ALA A 302 24.59 -18.04 -24.02
C ALA A 302 24.02 -17.65 -25.40
N ARG A 303 24.13 -16.38 -25.82
CA ARG A 303 23.72 -15.90 -27.15
C ARG A 303 24.79 -16.13 -28.24
N ARG A 304 26.00 -16.57 -27.86
CA ARG A 304 27.13 -16.84 -28.78
C ARG A 304 27.17 -18.30 -29.18
#